data_AF-A0A8I2G1V5-F1
#
_entry.id   AF-A0A8I2G1V5-F1
#
_cell.length_a   1.000
_cell.length_b   1.000
_cell.length_c   1.000
_cell.angle_alpha   90.00
_cell.angle_beta   90.00
_cell.angle_gamma   90.00
#
_symmetry.space_group_name_H-M   'P 1'
#
loop_
_entity.id
_entity.type
_entity.pdbx_description
1 polymer ?
#
loop_
_entity_poly.entity_id
_entity_poly.type
_entity_poly.pdbx_seq_one_letter_code
_entity_poly.pdbx_strand_id
1 'polypeptide(L)'
;RVIPSIYPDGFTPRITSNIIDNAVTGGFRTELSSGWKADISNTYGKNNFHYFIKGTLNASLEDVSPTDFDAGGHSLSQNTINIDFSKYFE
;
A
#
# COMPACT_ATOMS: atom_id res chain seq x y z
N ARG A 1 -0.49 -30.01 -4.12
CA ARG A 1 0.22 -31.30 -3.93
C ARG A 1 1.59 -30.97 -3.37
N VAL A 2 2.07 -31.71 -2.36
CA VAL A 2 3.44 -31.57 -1.85
C VAL A 2 4.36 -32.39 -2.76
N ILE A 3 5.56 -31.87 -3.01
CA ILE A 3 6.62 -32.56 -3.73
C ILE A 3 7.66 -32.95 -2.68
N PRO A 4 7.72 -34.23 -2.25
CA PRO A 4 8.55 -34.64 -1.12
C PRO A 4 10.07 -34.45 -1.32
N SER A 5 10.54 -34.34 -2.56
CA SER A 5 11.93 -34.01 -2.87
C SER A 5 12.32 -32.59 -2.44
N ILE A 6 11.35 -31.65 -2.46
CA ILE A 6 11.54 -30.24 -2.05
C ILE A 6 11.15 -30.07 -0.58
N TYR A 7 9.99 -30.62 -0.19
CA TYR A 7 9.49 -30.57 1.18
C TYR A 7 9.02 -31.95 1.66
N PRO A 8 9.94 -32.77 2.20
CA PRO A 8 9.64 -34.14 2.63
C PRO A 8 8.51 -34.21 3.66
N ASP A 9 8.51 -33.27 4.61
CA ASP A 9 7.55 -33.21 5.72
C ASP A 9 6.40 -32.22 5.47
N GLY A 10 6.29 -31.71 4.23
CA GLY A 10 5.39 -30.61 3.89
C GLY A 10 5.97 -29.22 4.19
N PHE A 11 5.18 -28.18 3.92
CA PHE A 11 5.61 -26.79 4.05
C PHE A 11 4.47 -25.89 4.51
N THR A 12 4.84 -24.77 5.12
CA THR A 12 3.92 -23.69 5.49
C THR A 12 4.29 -22.44 4.68
N PRO A 13 3.55 -22.13 3.60
CA PRO A 13 3.87 -20.99 2.75
C PRO A 13 3.65 -19.68 3.52
N ARG A 14 4.53 -18.71 3.28
CA ARG A 14 4.44 -17.37 3.87
C ARG A 14 4.11 -16.36 2.80
N ILE A 15 3.01 -15.65 2.99
CA ILE A 15 2.70 -14.46 2.20
C ILE A 15 3.52 -13.31 2.80
N THR A 16 4.38 -12.72 1.98
CA THR A 16 5.23 -11.57 2.35
C THR A 16 4.94 -10.43 1.40
N SER A 17 5.26 -9.20 1.81
CA SER A 17 5.00 -8.03 0.98
C SER A 17 6.08 -6.97 1.07
N ASN A 18 6.26 -6.27 -0.04
CA ASN A 18 7.00 -5.03 -0.14
C ASN A 18 5.99 -3.91 -0.38
N ILE A 19 5.96 -2.94 0.54
CA ILE A 19 5.02 -1.83 0.49
C ILE A 19 5.82 -0.55 0.25
N ILE A 20 5.46 0.19 -0.79
CA ILE A 20 6.00 1.52 -1.06
C ILE A 20 4.82 2.49 -0.98
N ASP A 21 4.90 3.41 -0.02
CA ASP A 21 3.87 4.42 0.21
C ASP A 21 4.49 5.81 0.14
N ASN A 22 3.98 6.64 -0.77
CA ASN A 22 4.42 8.01 -0.93
C ASN A 22 3.21 8.94 -0.96
N ALA A 23 3.33 10.06 -0.26
CA ALA A 23 2.34 11.13 -0.33
C ALA A 23 3.02 12.49 -0.39
N VAL A 24 2.35 13.43 -1.06
CA VAL A 24 2.71 14.83 -1.08
C VAL A 24 1.48 15.65 -0.70
N THR A 25 1.69 16.62 0.18
CA THR A 25 0.64 17.54 0.63
C THR A 25 1.12 18.97 0.42
N GLY A 26 0.23 19.79 -0.12
CA GLY A 26 0.44 21.23 -0.28
C GLY A 26 -0.85 21.98 0.02
N GLY A 27 -0.73 23.20 0.50
CA GLY A 27 -1.90 24.00 0.86
C GLY A 27 -1.58 25.45 1.18
N PHE A 28 -2.63 26.23 1.35
CA PHE A 28 -2.58 27.62 1.71
C PHE A 28 -3.57 27.90 2.83
N ARG A 29 -3.10 28.63 3.85
CA ARG A 29 -3.91 29.09 4.98
C ARG A 29 -3.83 30.60 5.05
N THR A 30 -4.98 31.24 5.25
CA THR A 30 -5.06 32.70 5.40
C THR A 30 -6.14 33.12 6.38
N GLU A 31 -5.99 34.33 6.90
CA GLU A 31 -7.00 35.03 7.68
C GLU A 31 -7.49 36.23 6.89
N LEU A 32 -8.82 36.30 6.70
CA LEU A 32 -9.47 37.41 6.03
C LEU A 32 -9.68 38.55 7.03
N SER A 33 -9.71 39.79 6.54
CA SER A 33 -10.01 40.97 7.35
C SER A 33 -11.36 40.91 8.08
N SER A 34 -12.27 40.06 7.64
CA SER A 34 -13.56 39.78 8.28
C SER A 34 -13.47 38.82 9.49
N GLY A 35 -12.27 38.40 9.89
CA GLY A 35 -12.01 37.47 10.99
C GLY A 35 -12.25 35.99 10.66
N TRP A 36 -12.52 35.67 9.40
CA TRP A 36 -12.63 34.30 8.91
C TRP A 36 -11.25 33.72 8.60
N LYS A 37 -11.00 32.49 9.04
CA LYS A 37 -9.84 31.70 8.65
C LYS A 37 -10.25 30.72 7.56
N ALA A 38 -9.47 30.68 6.48
CA ALA A 38 -9.65 29.74 5.38
C ALA A 38 -8.39 28.87 5.26
N ASP A 39 -8.59 27.57 5.13
CA ASP A 39 -7.54 26.59 4.86
C ASP A 39 -7.96 25.75 3.66
N ILE A 40 -7.09 25.69 2.65
CA ILE A 40 -7.26 24.83 1.50
C ILE A 40 -6.00 23.99 1.39
N SER A 41 -6.17 22.67 1.37
CA SER A 41 -5.06 21.74 1.16
C SER A 41 -5.43 20.63 0.19
N ASN A 42 -4.43 20.15 -0.53
CA ASN A 42 -4.53 18.96 -1.35
C ASN A 42 -3.44 17.97 -0.95
N THR A 43 -3.83 16.72 -0.81
CA THR A 43 -2.93 15.60 -0.62
C THR A 43 -3.10 14.63 -1.77
N TYR A 44 -2.00 14.29 -2.42
CA TYR A 44 -1.94 13.18 -3.37
C TYR A 44 -1.06 12.09 -2.82
N GLY A 45 -1.60 10.88 -2.71
CA GLY A 45 -0.91 9.70 -2.21
C GLY A 45 -0.97 8.56 -3.20
N LYS A 46 0.09 7.75 -3.23
CA LYS A 46 0.15 6.50 -3.98
C LYS A 46 0.80 5.41 -3.13
N ASN A 47 0.04 4.34 -2.92
CA ASN A 47 0.48 3.13 -2.24
C ASN A 47 0.62 1.99 -3.26
N ASN A 48 1.75 1.28 -3.23
CA ASN A 48 2.00 0.07 -4.00
C ASN A 48 2.27 -1.09 -3.03
N PHE A 49 1.48 -2.14 -3.16
CA PHE A 49 1.54 -3.34 -2.34
C PHE A 49 1.88 -4.53 -3.23
N HIS A 50 3.12 -5.03 -3.14
CA HIS A 50 3.59 -6.15 -3.95
C HIS A 50 3.82 -7.38 -3.07
N TYR A 51 3.28 -8.53 -3.49
CA TYR A 51 3.28 -9.77 -2.72
C TYR A 51 4.29 -10.78 -3.26
N PHE A 52 4.95 -11.48 -2.35
CA PHE A 52 5.76 -12.65 -2.63
C PHE A 52 5.32 -13.82 -1.76
N ILE A 53 5.24 -15.02 -2.33
CA ILE A 53 4.93 -16.24 -1.60
C ILE A 53 6.22 -17.03 -1.42
N LYS A 54 6.69 -17.11 -0.18
CA LYS A 54 7.94 -17.79 0.18
C LYS A 54 7.68 -19.14 0.82
N GLY A 55 8.61 -20.06 0.66
CA GLY A 55 8.52 -21.39 1.27
C GLY A 55 7.34 -22.18 0.73
N THR A 56 7.05 -22.03 -0.57
CA THR A 56 5.98 -22.74 -1.28
C THR A 56 6.56 -23.52 -2.46
N LEU A 57 5.70 -24.16 -3.27
CA LEU A 57 6.07 -24.75 -4.55
C LEU A 57 4.86 -24.73 -5.50
N ASN A 58 5.12 -24.90 -6.80
CA ASN A 58 4.14 -25.10 -7.85
C ASN A 58 4.12 -26.60 -8.21
N ALA A 59 2.98 -27.25 -7.92
CA ALA A 59 2.81 -28.68 -8.15
C ALA A 59 2.95 -29.10 -9.62
N SER A 60 2.65 -28.22 -10.56
CA SER A 60 2.76 -28.49 -12.00
C SER A 60 4.20 -28.43 -12.51
N LEU A 61 5.11 -27.80 -11.76
CA LEU A 61 6.53 -27.72 -12.10
C LEU A 61 7.35 -28.87 -11.53
N GLU A 62 6.74 -29.72 -10.69
CA GLU A 62 7.42 -30.86 -10.07
C GLU A 62 8.77 -30.44 -9.42
N ASP A 63 9.81 -31.27 -9.54
CA ASP A 63 11.09 -31.09 -8.84
C ASP A 63 11.84 -29.80 -9.23
N VAL A 64 11.48 -29.15 -10.34
CA VAL A 64 12.10 -27.88 -10.78
C VAL A 64 11.35 -26.64 -10.28
N SER A 65 10.32 -26.82 -9.44
CA SER A 65 9.59 -25.70 -8.87
C SER A 65 10.50 -24.77 -8.06
N PRO A 66 10.43 -23.44 -8.28
CA PRO A 66 10.97 -22.46 -7.35
C PRO A 66 10.33 -22.58 -5.96
N THR A 67 10.98 -22.00 -4.95
CA THR A 67 10.44 -21.90 -3.58
C THR A 67 10.02 -20.50 -3.16
N ASP A 68 10.19 -19.52 -4.05
CA ASP A 68 9.80 -18.11 -3.88
C ASP A 68 9.11 -17.66 -5.18
N PHE A 69 7.91 -17.10 -5.06
CA PHE A 69 7.07 -16.70 -6.19
C PHE A 69 6.63 -15.27 -6.06
N ASP A 70 6.74 -14.52 -7.14
CA ASP A 70 6.08 -13.23 -7.29
C ASP A 70 4.57 -13.46 -7.50
N ALA A 71 3.76 -12.97 -6.57
CA ALA A 71 2.30 -13.08 -6.61
C ALA A 71 1.61 -11.82 -7.15
N GLY A 72 2.39 -10.89 -7.72
CA GLY A 72 1.90 -9.60 -8.18
C GLY A 72 1.48 -8.71 -7.02
N GLY A 73 0.62 -7.75 -7.31
CA GLY A 73 0.28 -6.72 -6.34
C GLY A 73 -0.86 -5.81 -6.78
N HIS A 74 -1.11 -4.82 -5.94
CA HIS A 74 -2.09 -3.77 -6.19
C HIS A 74 -1.45 -2.41 -5.96
N SER A 75 -1.89 -1.42 -6.72
CA SER A 75 -1.56 -0.02 -6.44
C SER A 75 -2.84 0.78 -6.25
N LEU A 76 -2.84 1.64 -5.24
CA LEU A 76 -3.89 2.61 -4.98
C LEU A 76 -3.32 4.00 -5.16
N SER A 77 -4.04 4.87 -5.88
CA SER A 77 -3.75 6.30 -5.94
C SER A 77 -4.95 7.07 -5.45
N GLN A 78 -4.73 8.04 -4.58
CA GLN A 78 -5.78 8.84 -3.97
C GLN A 78 -5.41 10.31 -4.02
N ASN A 79 -6.38 11.15 -4.39
CA ASN A 79 -6.30 12.58 -4.25
C ASN A 79 -7.38 13.04 -3.27
N THR A 80 -7.01 13.83 -2.27
CA THR A 80 -7.90 14.35 -1.24
C THR A 80 -7.75 15.86 -1.19
N ILE A 81 -8.85 16.57 -1.44
CA ILE A 81 -8.94 18.03 -1.30
C ILE A 81 -9.68 18.32 0.01
N ASN A 82 -9.09 19.13 0.88
CA ASN A 82 -9.73 19.65 2.09
C ASN A 82 -9.94 21.15 1.92
N ILE A 83 -11.11 21.63 2.36
CA ILE A 83 -11.50 23.04 2.35
C ILE A 83 -12.19 23.31 3.68
N ASP A 84 -11.56 24.13 4.51
CA ASP A 84 -12.05 24.44 5.85
C ASP A 84 -12.23 25.95 6.02
N PHE A 85 -13.34 26.34 6.63
CA PHE A 85 -13.62 27.72 7.05
C PHE A 85 -13.97 27.74 8.53
N SER A 86 -13.36 28.64 9.28
CA SER A 86 -13.67 28.83 10.70
C SER A 86 -13.68 30.30 11.07
N LYS A 87 -14.53 30.65 12.03
CA LYS A 87 -14.59 31.97 12.64
C LYS A 87 -14.96 31.82 14.11
N TYR A 88 -14.19 32.46 14.97
CA TYR A 88 -14.47 32.49 16.39
C TYR A 88 -15.58 33.50 16.70
N PHE A 89 -16.49 33.11 17.59
CA PHE A 89 -17.56 33.95 18.12
C PHE A 89 -17.52 33.84 19.65
N GLU A 90 -17.79 34.94 20.35
CA GLU A 90 -17.90 34.98 21.82
C GLU A 90 -19.20 34.33 22.31
#